data_AF-A0A814PBY5-F1
#
_entry.id   AF-A0A814PBY5-F1
#
_cell.length_a   1.000
_cell.length_b   1.000
_cell.length_c   1.000
_cell.angle_alpha   90.00
_cell.angle_beta   90.00
_cell.angle_gamma   90.00
#
_symmetry.space_group_name_H-M   'P 1'
#
loop_
_entity.id
_entity.type
_entity.pdbx_description
1 polymer ?
#
loop_
_entity_poly.entity_id
_entity_poly.type
_entity_poly.pdbx_seq_one_letter_code
_entity_poly.pdbx_strand_id
1 'polypeptide(L)'
;MKLLVIFSIIALTRAVEISVSTLTQLKNALTTVQPGDIIRMADGTYDGTISITRSGTAAKPITLIGSKQAYIVSTGNGINLKANYWILKGFSVKNCKKGVMLDSANFNIIDNLAIFQIGEEAVHFRTASSDNTIKNAIIKNTGLSSPGFGEGIYIGSARSNWVNGQPDLSHRNKVLNNRFGPGISAEAIDIKEGTEGNIIDGNSFDGTGMSGANYADSWIDVKGAKNIISNNVGTYSLLDGFQVHKVDNSVANSGCSNEFYNNTCSKLGSGGVCVDISKVTCTNK
;
A
#
# COMPACT_ATOMS: atom_id res chain seq x y z
N MET A 1 42.57 -16.92 -40.10
CA MET A 1 41.41 -16.90 -39.17
C MET A 1 41.12 -15.43 -38.85
N LYS A 2 40.11 -14.82 -39.49
CA LYS A 2 39.76 -13.40 -39.28
C LYS A 2 38.88 -13.30 -38.02
N LEU A 3 39.40 -12.65 -36.99
CA LEU A 3 38.68 -12.38 -35.75
C LEU A 3 37.65 -11.29 -36.01
N LEU A 4 36.37 -11.65 -36.02
CA LEU A 4 35.26 -10.71 -36.14
C LEU A 4 34.96 -10.14 -34.74
N VAL A 5 35.43 -8.93 -34.46
CA VAL A 5 35.08 -8.22 -33.22
C VAL A 5 33.69 -7.59 -33.44
N ILE A 6 32.66 -8.17 -32.83
CA ILE A 6 31.32 -7.61 -32.79
C ILE A 6 31.31 -6.55 -31.69
N PHE A 7 31.40 -5.27 -32.06
CA PHE A 7 31.05 -4.18 -31.16
C PHE A 7 29.53 -4.18 -31.00
N SER A 8 29.04 -4.71 -29.88
CA SER A 8 27.66 -4.49 -29.45
C SER A 8 27.54 -3.01 -29.07
N ILE A 9 26.90 -2.21 -29.94
CA ILE A 9 26.52 -0.85 -29.61
C ILE A 9 25.44 -0.97 -28.54
N ILE A 10 25.83 -0.83 -27.27
CA ILE A 10 24.88 -0.60 -26.19
C ILE A 10 24.30 0.79 -26.46
N ALA A 11 23.14 0.84 -27.11
CA ALA A 11 22.36 2.06 -27.18
C ALA A 11 21.99 2.43 -25.73
N LEU A 12 22.67 3.44 -25.16
CA LEU A 12 22.20 4.06 -23.94
C LEU A 12 20.85 4.71 -24.28
N THR A 13 19.76 4.04 -23.95
CA THR A 13 18.45 4.67 -23.95
C THR A 13 18.49 5.76 -22.89
N ARG A 14 18.46 7.02 -23.35
CA ARG A 14 18.33 8.19 -22.50
C ARG A 14 16.93 8.16 -21.90
N ALA A 15 16.82 8.43 -20.60
CA ALA A 15 15.54 8.66 -19.95
C ALA A 15 14.75 9.74 -20.71
N VAL A 16 13.50 9.44 -21.07
CA VAL A 16 12.60 10.36 -21.76
C VAL A 16 11.46 10.77 -20.83
N GLU A 17 11.05 12.04 -20.93
CA GLU A 17 9.81 12.51 -20.32
C GLU A 17 8.66 12.41 -21.34
N ILE A 18 7.61 11.66 -20.99
CA ILE A 18 6.41 11.42 -21.81
C ILE A 18 5.25 12.19 -21.16
N SER A 19 4.85 13.30 -21.76
CA SER A 19 3.68 14.06 -21.29
C SER A 19 2.38 13.44 -21.80
N VAL A 20 1.41 13.26 -20.90
CA VAL A 20 0.10 12.68 -21.20
C VAL A 20 -1.01 13.52 -20.59
N SER A 21 -2.09 13.76 -21.32
CA SER A 21 -3.26 14.52 -20.86
C SER A 21 -4.58 13.74 -20.99
N THR A 22 -4.51 12.48 -21.44
CA THR A 22 -5.67 11.60 -21.62
C THR A 22 -5.35 10.18 -21.15
N LEU A 23 -6.40 9.42 -20.82
CA LEU A 23 -6.28 7.99 -20.51
C LEU A 23 -5.59 7.19 -21.61
N THR A 24 -5.94 7.44 -22.88
CA THR A 24 -5.37 6.72 -24.02
C THR A 24 -3.87 6.96 -24.13
N GLN A 25 -3.41 8.21 -23.99
CA GLN A 25 -1.98 8.53 -23.99
C GLN A 25 -1.26 7.87 -22.81
N LEU A 26 -1.85 7.90 -21.61
CA LEU A 26 -1.27 7.23 -20.44
C LEU A 26 -1.13 5.72 -20.68
N LYS A 27 -2.18 5.05 -21.17
CA LYS A 27 -2.14 3.63 -21.51
C LYS A 27 -1.09 3.31 -22.57
N ASN A 28 -0.96 4.14 -23.61
CA ASN A 28 0.07 3.97 -24.65
C ASN A 28 1.50 4.20 -24.13
N ALA A 29 1.68 5.18 -23.23
CA ALA A 29 2.98 5.41 -22.58
C ALA A 29 3.39 4.19 -21.75
N LEU A 30 2.47 3.61 -20.99
CA LEU A 30 2.72 2.43 -20.14
C LEU A 30 3.13 1.18 -20.92
N THR A 31 2.74 1.05 -22.20
CA THR A 31 3.16 -0.09 -23.04
C THR A 31 4.55 0.10 -23.65
N THR A 32 5.07 1.32 -23.72
CA THR A 32 6.32 1.65 -24.44
C THR A 32 7.45 2.11 -23.53
N VAL A 33 7.14 2.51 -22.29
CA VAL A 33 8.07 3.04 -21.29
C VAL A 33 9.27 2.12 -21.01
N GLN A 34 10.44 2.72 -20.87
CA GLN A 34 11.71 2.04 -20.56
C GLN A 34 12.21 2.41 -19.15
N PRO A 35 13.08 1.57 -18.53
CA PRO A 35 13.73 1.90 -17.27
C PRO A 35 14.38 3.30 -17.29
N GLY A 36 13.96 4.18 -16.38
CA GLY A 36 14.44 5.55 -16.24
C GLY A 36 13.50 6.63 -16.80
N ASP A 37 12.51 6.24 -17.59
CA ASP A 37 11.55 7.20 -18.16
C ASP A 37 10.61 7.80 -17.10
N ILE A 38 10.07 8.98 -17.42
CA ILE A 38 9.10 9.70 -16.61
C ILE A 38 7.84 9.89 -17.45
N ILE A 39 6.70 9.37 -17.00
CA ILE A 39 5.38 9.69 -17.55
C ILE A 39 4.80 10.82 -16.70
N ARG A 40 4.60 12.00 -17.30
CA ARG A 40 4.02 13.17 -16.64
C ARG A 40 2.55 13.34 -17.03
N MET A 41 1.66 13.18 -16.06
CA MET A 41 0.24 13.44 -16.20
C MET A 41 -0.04 14.94 -16.06
N ALA A 42 -0.77 15.49 -17.03
CA ALA A 42 -1.45 16.77 -16.86
C ALA A 42 -2.62 16.64 -15.88
N ASP A 43 -3.06 17.76 -15.33
CA ASP A 43 -4.27 17.80 -14.52
C ASP A 43 -5.50 17.42 -15.33
N GLY A 44 -6.43 16.70 -14.71
CA GLY A 44 -7.59 16.15 -15.39
C GLY A 44 -7.95 14.76 -14.92
N THR A 45 -8.98 14.18 -15.53
CA THR A 45 -9.51 12.86 -15.17
C THR A 45 -9.07 11.80 -16.17
N TYR A 46 -8.51 10.71 -15.65
CA TYR A 46 -8.12 9.52 -16.38
C TYR A 46 -9.09 8.41 -15.97
N ASP A 47 -10.19 8.25 -16.73
CA ASP A 47 -11.30 7.37 -16.40
C ASP A 47 -11.11 5.94 -16.93
N GLY A 48 -10.51 5.10 -16.10
CA GLY A 48 -10.38 3.68 -16.32
C GLY A 48 -9.18 3.11 -15.58
N THR A 49 -9.21 1.79 -15.36
CA THR A 49 -8.11 1.09 -14.69
C THR A 49 -6.79 1.26 -15.43
N ILE A 50 -5.76 1.63 -14.66
CA ILE A 50 -4.37 1.75 -15.12
C ILE A 50 -3.64 0.44 -14.79
N SER A 51 -3.11 -0.23 -15.81
CA SER A 51 -2.31 -1.45 -15.65
C SER A 51 -0.85 -1.15 -15.92
N ILE A 52 0.00 -1.40 -14.92
CA ILE A 52 1.45 -1.18 -15.00
C ILE A 52 2.15 -2.54 -14.94
N THR A 53 2.81 -2.94 -16.03
CA THR A 53 3.40 -4.30 -16.16
C THR A 53 4.87 -4.30 -16.58
N ARG A 54 5.40 -3.18 -17.10
CA ARG A 54 6.82 -3.05 -17.45
C ARG A 54 7.60 -2.62 -16.22
N SER A 55 8.68 -3.33 -15.86
CA SER A 55 9.50 -2.98 -14.69
C SER A 55 10.59 -1.98 -15.03
N GLY A 56 10.91 -1.11 -14.08
CA GLY A 56 12.18 -0.40 -14.06
C GLY A 56 13.32 -1.29 -13.57
N THR A 57 14.40 -0.65 -13.16
CA THR A 57 15.52 -1.31 -12.47
C THR A 57 15.90 -0.49 -11.24
N ALA A 58 16.66 -1.09 -10.31
CA ALA A 58 17.17 -0.37 -9.14
C ALA A 58 17.94 0.93 -9.52
N ALA A 59 18.73 0.89 -10.60
CA ALA A 59 19.49 2.05 -11.07
C ALA A 59 18.65 3.05 -11.90
N LYS A 60 17.55 2.60 -12.49
CA LYS A 60 16.70 3.37 -13.40
C LYS A 60 15.23 3.02 -13.14
N PRO A 61 14.63 3.49 -12.04
CA PRO A 61 13.21 3.31 -11.80
C PRO A 61 12.38 4.07 -12.85
N ILE A 62 11.15 3.63 -13.08
CA ILE A 62 10.20 4.32 -13.96
C ILE A 62 9.29 5.18 -13.11
N THR A 63 9.03 6.43 -13.51
CA THR A 63 8.21 7.35 -12.72
C THR A 63 6.89 7.65 -13.42
N LEU A 64 5.76 7.52 -12.72
CA LEU A 64 4.49 8.15 -13.08
C LEU A 64 4.25 9.32 -12.12
N ILE A 65 4.21 10.54 -12.65
CA ILE A 65 4.10 11.76 -11.85
C ILE A 65 2.95 12.65 -12.33
N GLY A 66 2.23 13.26 -11.38
CA GLY A 66 1.22 14.27 -11.65
C GLY A 66 1.03 15.18 -10.43
N SER A 67 0.16 16.18 -10.55
CA SER A 67 -0.31 16.94 -9.40
C SER A 67 -1.51 16.25 -8.75
N LYS A 68 -1.95 16.71 -7.57
CA LYS A 68 -3.18 16.22 -6.91
C LYS A 68 -4.45 16.46 -7.73
N GLN A 69 -4.40 17.29 -8.77
CA GLN A 69 -5.49 17.57 -9.70
C GLN A 69 -5.50 16.62 -10.90
N ALA A 70 -4.50 15.73 -11.03
CA ALA A 70 -4.54 14.58 -11.92
C ALA A 70 -5.22 13.40 -11.20
N TYR A 71 -6.43 13.04 -11.63
CA TYR A 71 -7.28 12.03 -11.01
C TYR A 71 -7.33 10.75 -11.84
N ILE A 72 -6.93 9.63 -11.26
CA ILE A 72 -7.28 8.30 -11.76
C ILE A 72 -8.60 7.89 -11.11
N VAL A 73 -9.59 7.55 -11.94
CA VAL A 73 -10.90 7.04 -11.51
C VAL A 73 -11.21 5.74 -12.25
N SER A 74 -12.01 4.85 -11.68
CA SER A 74 -12.38 3.59 -12.33
C SER A 74 -13.60 2.96 -11.68
N THR A 75 -14.43 2.23 -12.43
CA THR A 75 -15.46 1.36 -11.83
C THR A 75 -14.86 0.13 -11.12
N GLY A 76 -13.60 -0.21 -11.43
CA GLY A 76 -12.83 -1.26 -10.78
C GLY A 76 -11.67 -0.70 -9.96
N ASN A 77 -10.50 -1.35 -10.06
CA ASN A 77 -9.29 -0.87 -9.40
C ASN A 77 -8.79 0.40 -10.11
N GLY A 78 -8.29 1.38 -9.36
CA GLY A 78 -7.64 2.56 -9.95
C GLY A 78 -6.35 2.18 -10.67
N ILE A 79 -5.42 1.57 -9.93
CA ILE A 79 -4.14 1.10 -10.45
C ILE A 79 -3.96 -0.39 -10.12
N ASN A 80 -3.56 -1.16 -11.12
CA ASN A 80 -3.00 -2.50 -10.98
C ASN A 80 -1.50 -2.44 -11.29
N LEU A 81 -0.67 -2.41 -10.26
CA LEU A 81 0.78 -2.43 -10.36
C LEU A 81 1.28 -3.87 -10.26
N LYS A 82 1.81 -4.38 -11.37
CA LYS A 82 2.36 -5.73 -11.54
C LYS A 82 3.80 -5.65 -12.06
N ALA A 83 4.57 -4.75 -11.48
CA ALA A 83 5.91 -4.39 -11.94
C ALA A 83 6.77 -3.93 -10.76
N ASN A 84 8.08 -3.93 -10.98
CA ASN A 84 9.07 -3.54 -9.99
C ASN A 84 9.69 -2.17 -10.32
N TYR A 85 10.26 -1.53 -9.30
CA TYR A 85 11.03 -0.29 -9.44
C TYR A 85 10.26 0.86 -10.09
N TRP A 86 9.00 1.06 -9.69
CA TRP A 86 8.21 2.23 -10.03
C TRP A 86 8.21 3.29 -8.94
N ILE A 87 8.10 4.54 -9.36
CA ILE A 87 7.79 5.68 -8.51
C ILE A 87 6.43 6.23 -8.96
N LEU A 88 5.40 6.07 -8.15
CA LEU A 88 4.09 6.72 -8.33
C LEU A 88 4.09 7.98 -7.46
N LYS A 89 3.93 9.17 -8.06
CA LYS A 89 4.15 10.42 -7.33
C LYS A 89 3.11 11.51 -7.60
N GLY A 90 2.61 12.09 -6.51
CA GLY A 90 1.92 13.39 -6.50
C GLY A 90 0.44 13.39 -6.89
N PHE A 91 -0.03 12.41 -7.67
CA PHE A 91 -1.39 12.38 -8.21
C PHE A 91 -2.45 11.81 -7.25
N SER A 92 -3.71 11.84 -7.69
CA SER A 92 -4.86 11.36 -6.92
C SER A 92 -5.48 10.10 -7.53
N VAL A 93 -5.93 9.17 -6.68
CA VAL A 93 -6.73 8.00 -7.06
C VAL A 93 -8.06 8.08 -6.30
N LYS A 94 -9.18 8.14 -7.00
CA LYS A 94 -10.49 8.31 -6.36
C LYS A 94 -11.63 7.66 -7.11
N ASN A 95 -12.76 7.45 -6.44
CA ASN A 95 -13.97 6.88 -7.02
C ASN A 95 -13.67 5.53 -7.69
N CYS A 96 -12.91 4.69 -7.00
CA CYS A 96 -12.53 3.36 -7.45
C CYS A 96 -13.13 2.31 -6.54
N LYS A 97 -13.34 1.09 -7.05
CA LYS A 97 -13.66 -0.06 -6.19
C LYS A 97 -12.50 -0.30 -5.20
N LYS A 98 -11.28 -0.44 -5.72
CA LYS A 98 -10.03 -0.52 -4.94
C LYS A 98 -9.06 0.54 -5.45
N GLY A 99 -8.20 1.10 -4.61
CA GLY A 99 -7.28 2.16 -5.03
C GLY A 99 -6.10 1.64 -5.85
N VAL A 100 -5.00 1.32 -5.17
CA VAL A 100 -3.75 0.85 -5.77
C VAL A 100 -3.48 -0.60 -5.34
N MET A 101 -3.57 -1.52 -6.29
CA MET A 101 -3.28 -2.94 -6.07
C MET A 101 -1.87 -3.26 -6.54
N LEU A 102 -1.06 -3.86 -5.67
CA LEU A 102 0.26 -4.38 -5.98
C LEU A 102 0.19 -5.91 -5.99
N ASP A 103 0.50 -6.53 -7.13
CA ASP A 103 0.55 -7.99 -7.28
C ASP A 103 1.93 -8.40 -7.81
N SER A 104 2.70 -9.13 -6.99
CA SER A 104 4.09 -9.51 -7.28
C SER A 104 4.96 -8.31 -7.68
N ALA A 105 4.71 -7.17 -7.05
CA ALA A 105 5.34 -5.89 -7.33
C ALA A 105 6.26 -5.51 -6.17
N ASN A 106 7.52 -5.24 -6.49
CA ASN A 106 8.60 -5.07 -5.52
C ASN A 106 9.41 -3.80 -5.75
N PHE A 107 9.99 -3.28 -4.67
CA PHE A 107 10.88 -2.11 -4.72
C PHE A 107 10.21 -0.86 -5.33
N ASN A 108 8.89 -0.73 -5.19
CA ASN A 108 8.15 0.43 -5.68
C ASN A 108 8.01 1.49 -4.59
N ILE A 109 7.85 2.74 -5.01
CA ILE A 109 7.63 3.90 -4.15
C ILE A 109 6.31 4.55 -4.55
N ILE A 110 5.39 4.66 -3.59
CA ILE A 110 4.16 5.44 -3.68
C ILE A 110 4.38 6.69 -2.81
N ASP A 111 4.63 7.83 -3.44
CA ASP A 111 5.04 9.06 -2.74
C ASP A 111 4.04 10.19 -2.96
N ASN A 112 3.48 10.71 -1.87
CA ASN A 112 2.57 11.85 -1.92
C ASN A 112 1.40 11.62 -2.87
N LEU A 113 0.72 10.47 -2.79
CA LEU A 113 -0.58 10.26 -3.44
C LEU A 113 -1.73 10.75 -2.54
N ALA A 114 -2.86 11.12 -3.14
CA ALA A 114 -4.11 11.27 -2.39
C ALA A 114 -5.08 10.17 -2.86
N ILE A 115 -5.47 9.28 -1.95
CA ILE A 115 -6.30 8.11 -2.26
C ILE A 115 -7.59 8.22 -1.44
N PHE A 116 -8.73 8.42 -2.11
CA PHE A 116 -9.97 8.71 -1.39
C PHE A 116 -11.24 8.40 -2.18
N GLN A 117 -12.37 8.24 -1.49
CA GLN A 117 -13.62 7.77 -2.10
C GLN A 117 -13.44 6.40 -2.75
N ILE A 118 -13.01 5.44 -1.95
CA ILE A 118 -12.74 4.07 -2.40
C ILE A 118 -13.85 3.16 -1.87
N GLY A 119 -14.34 2.25 -2.71
CA GLY A 119 -15.42 1.33 -2.37
C GLY A 119 -15.04 0.27 -1.35
N GLU A 120 -13.82 -0.27 -1.47
CA GLU A 120 -13.16 -1.23 -0.58
C GLU A 120 -11.81 -0.61 -0.13
N GLU A 121 -10.70 -1.36 -0.20
CA GLU A 121 -9.40 -0.97 0.33
C GLU A 121 -8.63 0.00 -0.59
N ALA A 122 -7.92 0.94 0.01
CA ALA A 122 -7.20 1.98 -0.73
C ALA A 122 -5.87 1.49 -1.33
N VAL A 123 -5.07 0.69 -0.61
CA VAL A 123 -3.83 0.10 -1.13
C VAL A 123 -3.70 -1.33 -0.65
N HIS A 124 -3.32 -2.25 -1.54
CA HIS A 124 -3.12 -3.65 -1.20
C HIS A 124 -1.78 -4.16 -1.69
N PHE A 125 -0.88 -4.54 -0.77
CA PHE A 125 0.33 -5.30 -1.08
C PHE A 125 0.00 -6.78 -1.07
N ARG A 126 -0.10 -7.39 -2.25
CA ARG A 126 -0.57 -8.77 -2.41
C ARG A 126 0.40 -9.59 -3.27
N THR A 127 0.29 -10.91 -3.17
CA THR A 127 0.99 -11.85 -4.05
C THR A 127 2.51 -11.69 -3.94
N ALA A 128 3.01 -11.70 -2.70
CA ALA A 128 4.42 -11.50 -2.35
C ALA A 128 5.00 -10.15 -2.82
N SER A 129 4.21 -9.09 -2.77
CA SER A 129 4.68 -7.72 -3.06
C SER A 129 5.51 -7.20 -1.89
N SER A 130 6.83 -7.18 -2.05
CA SER A 130 7.79 -6.91 -0.98
C SER A 130 8.66 -5.69 -1.22
N ASP A 131 9.26 -5.17 -0.15
CA ASP A 131 10.24 -4.08 -0.21
C ASP A 131 9.69 -2.80 -0.86
N ASN A 132 8.38 -2.60 -0.84
CA ASN A 132 7.74 -1.38 -1.33
C ASN A 132 7.69 -0.32 -0.22
N THR A 133 7.56 0.94 -0.61
CA THR A 133 7.39 2.05 0.32
C THR A 133 6.21 2.90 -0.11
N ILE A 134 5.26 3.13 0.79
CA ILE A 134 4.25 4.18 0.66
C ILE A 134 4.52 5.27 1.69
N LYS A 135 4.65 6.51 1.22
CA LYS A 135 4.99 7.63 2.07
C LYS A 135 4.31 8.93 1.70
N ASN A 136 4.13 9.80 2.70
CA ASN A 136 3.55 11.13 2.55
C ASN A 136 2.14 11.13 1.90
N ALA A 137 1.46 9.98 1.86
CA ALA A 137 0.15 9.86 1.24
C ALA A 137 -0.95 10.35 2.17
N ILE A 138 -2.07 10.75 1.57
CA ILE A 138 -3.32 11.03 2.29
C ILE A 138 -4.31 9.95 1.88
N ILE A 139 -4.79 9.17 2.85
CA ILE A 139 -5.75 8.07 2.63
C ILE A 139 -6.98 8.33 3.51
N LYS A 140 -8.16 8.43 2.90
CA LYS A 140 -9.42 8.74 3.62
C LYS A 140 -10.63 8.26 2.84
N ASN A 141 -11.79 8.13 3.49
CA ASN A 141 -13.06 7.75 2.82
C ASN A 141 -12.95 6.44 2.02
N THR A 142 -12.67 5.34 2.70
CA THR A 142 -12.56 3.98 2.15
C THR A 142 -13.71 3.10 2.65
N GLY A 143 -13.97 1.97 1.99
CA GLY A 143 -15.08 1.08 2.34
C GLY A 143 -16.48 1.63 2.05
N LEU A 144 -16.61 2.58 1.10
CA LEU A 144 -17.89 3.20 0.76
C LEU A 144 -18.94 2.22 0.21
N SER A 145 -18.52 1.11 -0.39
CA SER A 145 -19.41 0.04 -0.86
C SER A 145 -19.39 -1.20 0.02
N SER A 146 -18.30 -1.42 0.77
CA SER A 146 -18.17 -2.58 1.67
C SER A 146 -17.33 -2.19 2.89
N PRO A 147 -17.99 -1.73 3.98
CA PRO A 147 -17.29 -1.17 5.13
C PRO A 147 -16.26 -2.10 5.79
N GLY A 148 -16.53 -3.41 5.81
CA GLY A 148 -15.61 -4.42 6.37
C GLY A 148 -14.47 -4.85 5.45
N PHE A 149 -14.34 -4.25 4.27
CA PHE A 149 -13.19 -4.37 3.35
C PHE A 149 -12.62 -2.99 3.02
N GLY A 150 -12.79 -2.04 3.94
CA GLY A 150 -12.51 -0.63 3.74
C GLY A 150 -11.16 -0.19 4.27
N GLU A 151 -10.15 -1.05 4.26
CA GLU A 151 -8.85 -0.77 4.87
C GLU A 151 -8.13 0.37 4.14
N GLY A 152 -7.39 1.19 4.89
CA GLY A 152 -6.51 2.19 4.27
C GLY A 152 -5.37 1.51 3.49
N ILE A 153 -4.66 0.59 4.16
CA ILE A 153 -3.63 -0.24 3.57
C ILE A 153 -3.80 -1.68 4.06
N TYR A 154 -3.78 -2.62 3.14
CA TYR A 154 -3.83 -4.06 3.40
C TYR A 154 -2.48 -4.67 3.01
N ILE A 155 -1.76 -5.31 3.94
CA ILE A 155 -0.46 -5.94 3.70
C ILE A 155 -0.59 -7.47 3.78
N GLY A 156 -0.35 -8.15 2.68
CA GLY A 156 -0.49 -9.61 2.54
C GLY A 156 -1.91 -10.04 2.20
N SER A 157 -2.26 -11.27 2.57
CA SER A 157 -3.59 -11.85 2.33
C SER A 157 -4.02 -12.65 3.55
N ALA A 158 -5.28 -12.56 3.94
CA ALA A 158 -5.85 -13.49 4.90
C ALA A 158 -5.70 -14.94 4.42
N ARG A 159 -5.58 -15.90 5.35
CA ARG A 159 -5.42 -17.33 5.08
C ARG A 159 -6.45 -17.87 4.08
N SER A 160 -7.70 -17.43 4.18
CA SER A 160 -8.78 -17.83 3.28
C SER A 160 -8.53 -17.47 1.81
N ASN A 161 -7.61 -16.53 1.55
CA ASN A 161 -7.28 -16.02 0.23
C ASN A 161 -5.90 -16.52 -0.27
N TRP A 162 -5.22 -17.38 0.49
CA TRP A 162 -3.94 -17.94 0.10
C TRP A 162 -4.06 -18.86 -1.10
N VAL A 163 -3.19 -18.66 -2.08
CA VAL A 163 -3.13 -19.49 -3.28
C VAL A 163 -2.46 -20.81 -2.92
N ASN A 164 -3.16 -21.93 -3.14
CA ASN A 164 -2.70 -23.28 -2.80
C ASN A 164 -2.28 -23.42 -1.32
N GLY A 165 -2.95 -22.67 -0.43
CA GLY A 165 -2.64 -22.66 1.00
C GLY A 165 -1.28 -22.07 1.36
N GLN A 166 -0.60 -21.41 0.42
CA GLN A 166 0.69 -20.77 0.67
C GLN A 166 0.51 -19.33 1.17
N PRO A 167 1.17 -18.95 2.28
CA PRO A 167 1.11 -17.60 2.80
C PRO A 167 1.50 -16.52 1.78
N ASP A 168 0.84 -15.37 1.86
CA ASP A 168 1.24 -14.19 1.10
C ASP A 168 2.46 -13.52 1.75
N LEU A 169 3.61 -13.71 1.11
CA LEU A 169 4.92 -13.27 1.59
C LEU A 169 5.23 -11.80 1.26
N SER A 170 4.25 -10.90 1.45
CA SER A 170 4.39 -9.46 1.21
C SER A 170 5.16 -8.79 2.34
N HIS A 171 6.47 -9.01 2.36
CA HIS A 171 7.38 -8.66 3.45
C HIS A 171 8.05 -7.29 3.28
N ARG A 172 8.58 -6.76 4.38
CA ARG A 172 9.49 -5.60 4.38
C ARG A 172 8.92 -4.36 3.68
N ASN A 173 7.60 -4.25 3.62
CA ASN A 173 6.95 -3.05 3.12
C ASN A 173 7.03 -1.94 4.18
N LYS A 174 7.10 -0.70 3.71
CA LYS A 174 7.25 0.48 4.55
C LYS A 174 6.07 1.42 4.36
N VAL A 175 5.42 1.79 5.46
CA VAL A 175 4.32 2.75 5.50
C VAL A 175 4.79 3.93 6.35
N LEU A 176 5.21 5.01 5.70
CA LEU A 176 5.98 6.09 6.33
C LEU A 176 5.31 7.46 6.22
N ASN A 177 5.08 8.15 7.33
CA ASN A 177 4.62 9.56 7.32
C ASN A 177 3.32 9.80 6.53
N ASN A 178 2.40 8.83 6.50
CA ASN A 178 1.12 8.97 5.83
C ASN A 178 0.07 9.53 6.79
N ARG A 179 -0.95 10.18 6.22
CA ARG A 179 -2.14 10.64 6.95
C ARG A 179 -3.34 9.77 6.61
N PHE A 180 -3.85 9.07 7.60
CA PHE A 180 -5.02 8.22 7.53
C PHE A 180 -6.24 8.88 8.14
N GLY A 181 -7.37 8.75 7.46
CA GLY A 181 -8.65 9.23 7.92
C GLY A 181 -8.90 10.73 7.68
N PRO A 182 -10.11 11.20 8.02
CA PRO A 182 -11.23 10.41 8.54
C PRO A 182 -11.90 9.53 7.47
N GLY A 183 -12.92 8.76 7.85
CA GLY A 183 -13.78 8.00 6.94
C GLY A 183 -13.17 6.71 6.43
N ILE A 184 -12.17 6.15 7.10
CA ILE A 184 -11.74 4.78 6.85
C ILE A 184 -12.65 3.88 7.67
N SER A 185 -13.40 3.00 7.01
CA SER A 185 -14.46 2.22 7.66
C SER A 185 -13.97 0.95 8.35
N ALA A 186 -12.82 0.42 7.92
CA ALA A 186 -12.10 -0.68 8.57
C ALA A 186 -10.83 -0.15 9.27
N GLU A 187 -9.82 -0.99 9.46
CA GLU A 187 -8.52 -0.57 9.98
C GLU A 187 -7.82 0.40 8.99
N ALA A 188 -7.08 1.36 9.53
CA ALA A 188 -6.22 2.19 8.68
C ALA A 188 -5.12 1.35 8.02
N ILE A 189 -4.58 0.36 8.74
CA ILE A 189 -3.61 -0.61 8.23
C ILE A 189 -3.94 -2.00 8.78
N ASP A 190 -4.09 -3.00 7.92
CA ASP A 190 -4.26 -4.40 8.33
C ASP A 190 -3.08 -5.24 7.84
N ILE A 191 -2.29 -5.78 8.77
CA ILE A 191 -1.06 -6.52 8.51
C ILE A 191 -1.36 -8.01 8.65
N LYS A 192 -1.57 -8.72 7.54
CA LYS A 192 -2.02 -10.12 7.57
C LYS A 192 -0.96 -11.10 8.03
N GLU A 193 -1.45 -12.21 8.54
CA GLU A 193 -0.70 -13.41 8.85
C GLU A 193 0.13 -13.86 7.63
N GLY A 194 1.33 -14.40 7.90
CA GLY A 194 2.28 -14.77 6.86
C GLY A 194 3.20 -13.63 6.39
N THR A 195 2.88 -12.37 6.70
CA THR A 195 3.77 -11.24 6.41
C THR A 195 4.75 -11.00 7.55
N GLU A 196 5.90 -10.40 7.23
CA GLU A 196 6.98 -10.19 8.19
C GLU A 196 7.80 -8.94 7.88
N GLY A 197 8.33 -8.31 8.92
CA GLY A 197 9.38 -7.30 8.79
C GLY A 197 8.90 -5.96 8.23
N ASN A 198 7.59 -5.69 8.25
CA ASN A 198 7.07 -4.41 7.77
C ASN A 198 7.40 -3.28 8.77
N ILE A 199 7.56 -2.07 8.25
CA ILE A 199 7.85 -0.88 9.05
C ILE A 199 6.71 0.12 8.88
N ILE A 200 6.05 0.45 9.99
CA ILE A 200 4.97 1.42 10.06
C ILE A 200 5.42 2.57 10.95
N ASP A 201 5.91 3.65 10.34
CA ASP A 201 6.62 4.70 11.06
C ASP A 201 6.11 6.11 10.74
N GLY A 202 5.92 6.92 11.78
CA GLY A 202 5.62 8.35 11.65
C GLY A 202 4.23 8.68 11.09
N ASN A 203 3.30 7.72 11.04
CA ASN A 203 1.97 7.94 10.46
C ASN A 203 1.03 8.65 11.45
N SER A 204 0.06 9.40 10.91
CA SER A 204 -1.02 9.99 11.69
C SER A 204 -2.36 9.33 11.41
N PHE A 205 -3.13 8.99 12.45
CA PHE A 205 -4.42 8.32 12.35
C PHE A 205 -5.55 9.17 12.94
N ASP A 206 -6.63 9.34 12.16
CA ASP A 206 -7.93 9.84 12.63
C ASP A 206 -8.98 8.75 12.38
N GLY A 207 -9.34 8.00 13.42
CA GLY A 207 -10.29 6.88 13.28
C GLY A 207 -11.76 7.30 13.26
N THR A 208 -12.06 8.59 13.17
CA THR A 208 -13.43 9.05 12.91
C THR A 208 -13.94 8.40 11.63
N GLY A 209 -15.04 7.63 11.70
CA GLY A 209 -15.63 6.94 10.55
C GLY A 209 -15.38 5.43 10.49
N MET A 210 -14.61 4.85 11.43
CA MET A 210 -14.59 3.39 11.61
C MET A 210 -16.01 2.85 11.83
N SER A 211 -16.28 1.69 11.23
CA SER A 211 -17.61 1.08 11.25
C SER A 211 -17.76 -0.05 12.28
N GLY A 212 -16.67 -0.67 12.72
CA GLY A 212 -16.71 -1.89 13.53
C GLY A 212 -17.04 -3.16 12.73
N ALA A 213 -17.35 -3.03 11.43
CA ALA A 213 -17.63 -4.17 10.57
C ALA A 213 -16.39 -5.08 10.46
N ASN A 214 -16.60 -6.40 10.42
CA ASN A 214 -15.52 -7.40 10.37
C ASN A 214 -14.46 -7.24 11.49
N TYR A 215 -14.89 -6.82 12.68
CA TYR A 215 -14.04 -6.62 13.85
C TYR A 215 -13.09 -5.42 13.77
N ALA A 216 -13.30 -4.51 12.81
CA ALA A 216 -12.45 -3.35 12.64
C ALA A 216 -12.72 -2.26 13.68
N ASP A 217 -12.01 -2.35 14.81
CA ASP A 217 -12.15 -1.45 15.95
C ASP A 217 -10.84 -0.77 16.42
N SER A 218 -9.73 -0.99 15.71
CA SER A 218 -8.43 -0.35 15.97
C SER A 218 -7.84 0.35 14.74
N TRP A 219 -6.80 1.20 14.90
CA TRP A 219 -6.13 1.81 13.75
C TRP A 219 -5.32 0.79 12.96
N ILE A 220 -4.66 -0.12 13.66
CA ILE A 220 -3.86 -1.19 13.05
C ILE A 220 -4.16 -2.51 13.72
N ASP A 221 -4.52 -3.52 12.93
CA ASP A 221 -4.52 -4.91 13.35
C ASP A 221 -3.28 -5.64 12.81
N VAL A 222 -2.51 -6.27 13.71
CA VAL A 222 -1.22 -6.88 13.43
C VAL A 222 -1.31 -8.39 13.60
N LYS A 223 -1.40 -9.10 12.48
CA LYS A 223 -1.39 -10.57 12.40
C LYS A 223 -0.06 -11.10 11.87
N GLY A 224 0.73 -10.26 11.21
CA GLY A 224 2.10 -10.55 10.77
C GLY A 224 3.11 -10.59 11.94
N ALA A 225 4.37 -10.85 11.62
CA ALA A 225 5.45 -10.98 12.60
C ALA A 225 6.60 -9.98 12.38
N LYS A 226 7.42 -9.75 13.41
CA LYS A 226 8.66 -8.95 13.31
C LYS A 226 8.46 -7.55 12.73
N ASN A 227 7.28 -6.97 12.90
CA ASN A 227 7.00 -5.63 12.41
C ASN A 227 7.55 -4.58 13.38
N ILE A 228 7.94 -3.43 12.85
CA ILE A 228 8.32 -2.25 13.63
C ILE A 228 7.21 -1.22 13.46
N ILE A 229 6.56 -0.84 14.54
CA ILE A 229 5.44 0.10 14.56
C ILE A 229 5.81 1.24 15.51
N SER A 230 6.30 2.34 14.94
CA SER A 230 6.95 3.38 15.72
C SER A 230 6.54 4.81 15.38
N ASN A 231 6.67 5.71 16.34
CA ASN A 231 6.50 7.16 16.15
C ASN A 231 5.14 7.56 15.54
N ASN A 232 4.12 6.71 15.64
CA ASN A 232 2.80 7.01 15.09
C ASN A 232 1.95 7.79 16.09
N VAL A 233 1.08 8.66 15.59
CA VAL A 233 0.17 9.45 16.43
C VAL A 233 -1.25 9.22 15.97
N GLY A 234 -2.15 8.86 16.89
CA GLY A 234 -3.55 8.64 16.56
C GLY A 234 -4.53 9.31 17.52
N THR A 235 -5.68 9.66 16.97
CA THR A 235 -6.86 10.10 17.71
C THR A 235 -8.09 9.36 17.22
N TYR A 236 -9.02 9.06 18.13
CA TYR A 236 -10.28 8.35 17.88
C TYR A 236 -10.09 6.93 17.34
N SER A 237 -10.54 5.93 18.09
CA SER A 237 -10.79 4.57 17.59
C SER A 237 -12.03 4.00 18.27
N LEU A 238 -12.57 2.89 17.78
CA LEU A 238 -13.72 2.25 18.43
C LEU A 238 -13.33 1.50 19.69
N LEU A 239 -12.11 0.95 19.74
CA LEU A 239 -11.55 0.28 20.90
C LEU A 239 -10.08 0.69 21.09
N ASP A 240 -9.14 0.05 20.41
CA ASP A 240 -7.70 0.19 20.68
C ASP A 240 -6.97 1.07 19.66
N GLY A 241 -5.74 1.47 19.97
CA GLY A 241 -4.85 2.08 18.97
C GLY A 241 -4.32 1.02 18.00
N PHE A 242 -3.67 0.01 18.55
CA PHE A 242 -3.07 -1.12 17.85
C PHE A 242 -3.51 -2.42 18.50
N GLN A 243 -3.83 -3.43 17.70
CA GLN A 243 -4.11 -4.79 18.16
C GLN A 243 -3.15 -5.78 17.56
N VAL A 244 -2.86 -6.84 18.30
CA VAL A 244 -2.06 -7.97 17.82
C VAL A 244 -2.90 -9.23 17.94
N HIS A 245 -3.12 -9.92 16.83
CA HIS A 245 -3.93 -11.13 16.76
C HIS A 245 -3.17 -12.29 16.14
N LYS A 246 -3.39 -13.49 16.69
CA LYS A 246 -3.08 -14.75 16.01
C LYS A 246 -4.38 -15.39 15.52
N VAL A 247 -4.69 -15.19 14.24
CA VAL A 247 -5.91 -15.73 13.61
C VAL A 247 -5.67 -17.04 12.87
N ASP A 248 -4.41 -17.44 12.70
CA ASP A 248 -4.04 -18.70 12.06
C ASP A 248 -2.95 -19.45 12.84
N ASN A 249 -3.25 -20.70 13.21
CA ASN A 249 -2.31 -21.59 13.87
C ASN A 249 -1.32 -22.25 12.89
N SER A 250 -1.56 -22.18 11.58
CA SER A 250 -0.66 -22.75 10.57
C SER A 250 0.62 -21.92 10.36
N VAL A 251 0.59 -20.63 10.74
CA VAL A 251 1.77 -19.75 10.74
C VAL A 251 2.25 -19.55 12.16
N ALA A 252 3.31 -20.28 12.52
CA ALA A 252 3.79 -20.41 13.89
C ALA A 252 4.07 -19.04 14.56
N ASN A 253 4.66 -18.11 13.81
CA ASN A 253 5.09 -16.79 14.27
C ASN A 253 4.06 -15.66 14.05
N SER A 254 2.85 -15.95 13.58
CA SER A 254 1.80 -14.94 13.42
C SER A 254 1.57 -14.18 14.73
N GLY A 255 1.59 -12.84 14.66
CA GLY A 255 1.43 -11.94 15.79
C GLY A 255 2.63 -11.87 16.74
N CYS A 256 3.81 -12.37 16.35
CA CYS A 256 4.97 -12.46 17.23
C CYS A 256 6.11 -11.51 16.85
N SER A 257 6.90 -11.14 17.85
CA SER A 257 8.11 -10.31 17.73
C SER A 257 7.87 -8.94 17.11
N ASN A 258 6.65 -8.40 17.23
CA ASN A 258 6.39 -7.03 16.82
C ASN A 258 6.90 -6.06 17.89
N GLU A 259 7.43 -4.92 17.45
CA GLU A 259 7.97 -3.87 18.30
C GLU A 259 7.13 -2.61 18.15
N PHE A 260 6.64 -2.08 19.27
CA PHE A 260 5.84 -0.87 19.38
C PHE A 260 6.58 0.14 20.26
N TYR A 261 6.99 1.28 19.70
CA TYR A 261 7.66 2.30 20.50
C TYR A 261 7.39 3.72 20.01
N ASN A 262 7.37 4.67 20.95
CA ASN A 262 7.10 6.08 20.72
C ASN A 262 5.76 6.38 20.01
N ASN A 263 4.78 5.49 20.12
CA ASN A 263 3.44 5.75 19.61
C ASN A 263 2.62 6.56 20.61
N THR A 264 1.82 7.51 20.12
CA THR A 264 0.94 8.35 20.94
C THR A 264 -0.51 8.07 20.58
N CYS A 265 -1.26 7.54 21.55
CA CYS A 265 -2.69 7.25 21.40
C CYS A 265 -3.54 8.24 22.20
N SER A 266 -4.61 8.76 21.59
CA SER A 266 -5.56 9.64 22.27
C SER A 266 -7.00 9.34 21.86
N LYS A 267 -7.95 9.61 22.77
CA LYS A 267 -9.40 9.45 22.53
C LYS A 267 -9.79 8.06 22.01
N LEU A 268 -9.25 7.02 22.64
CA LEU A 268 -9.59 5.63 22.35
C LEU A 268 -11.01 5.29 22.83
N GLY A 269 -11.53 4.16 22.38
CA GLY A 269 -12.80 3.61 22.83
C GLY A 269 -12.81 3.31 24.32
N SER A 270 -14.01 3.17 24.90
CA SER A 270 -14.17 2.86 26.33
C SER A 270 -13.50 1.52 26.67
N GLY A 271 -12.51 1.54 27.56
CA GLY A 271 -11.75 0.35 27.96
C GLY A 271 -10.62 -0.04 27.00
N GLY A 272 -10.45 0.69 25.90
CA GLY A 272 -9.37 0.46 24.95
C GLY A 272 -8.01 0.92 25.46
N VAL A 273 -6.97 0.30 24.92
CA VAL A 273 -5.56 0.55 25.23
C VAL A 273 -4.79 0.97 23.99
N CYS A 274 -3.62 1.58 24.18
CA CYS A 274 -2.81 2.00 23.04
C CYS A 274 -2.34 0.79 22.22
N VAL A 275 -1.83 -0.25 22.88
CA VAL A 275 -1.42 -1.52 22.23
C VAL A 275 -2.08 -2.67 23.00
N ASP A 276 -2.98 -3.42 22.37
CA ASP A 276 -3.53 -4.67 22.92
C ASP A 276 -2.79 -5.88 22.33
N ILE A 277 -2.12 -6.62 23.22
CA ILE A 277 -1.44 -7.89 22.90
C ILE A 277 -2.09 -9.09 23.60
N SER A 278 -3.27 -8.92 24.20
CA SER A 278 -3.95 -9.96 25.00
C SER A 278 -4.38 -11.18 24.19
N LYS A 279 -4.40 -11.08 22.86
CA LYS A 279 -4.84 -12.13 21.91
C LYS A 279 -3.70 -12.97 21.35
N VAL A 280 -2.48 -12.81 21.88
CA VAL A 280 -1.31 -13.61 21.50
C VAL A 280 -0.55 -14.11 22.74
N THR A 281 0.13 -15.24 22.61
CA THR A 281 0.91 -15.87 23.70
C THR A 281 2.41 -15.73 23.53
N CYS A 282 2.86 -15.05 22.46
CA CYS A 282 4.26 -14.84 22.14
C CYS A 282 4.72 -13.41 22.44
N THR A 283 6.03 -13.23 22.50
CA THR A 283 6.66 -11.94 22.83
C THR A 283 6.35 -10.87 21.78
N ASN A 284 5.88 -9.73 22.25
CA ASN A 284 5.88 -8.44 21.55
C ASN A 284 6.50 -7.41 22.53
N LYS A 285 7.13 -6.37 22.00
CA LYS A 285 7.88 -5.40 22.81
C LYS A 285 7.35 -3.99 22.61
#